data_AF-A0A952RSA3-F1
#
_entry.id   AF-A0A952RSA3-F1
#
_cell.length_a   1.000
_cell.length_b   1.000
_cell.length_c   1.000
_cell.angle_alpha   90.00
_cell.angle_beta   90.00
_cell.angle_gamma   90.00
#
_symmetry.space_group_name_H-M   'P 1'
#
loop_
_entity.id
_entity.type
_entity.pdbx_description
1 polymer ?
#
loop_
_entity_poly.entity_id
_entity_poly.type
_entity_poly.pdbx_seq_one_letter_code
_entity_poly.pdbx_strand_id
1 'polypeptide(L)' 'AAPAPRPGAMGSLTVVCMPAKCDQIIDNGTPLGPGHIFSRPVLAGRHTLQLSAPNGVKKTLVVDVLPEQLKDVRIPMDK' A
#
# COMPACT_ATOMS: atom_id res chain seq x y z
N ALA A 1 14.93 18.27 -17.20
CA ALA A 1 14.48 18.64 -15.84
C ALA A 1 13.23 17.85 -15.53
N ALA A 2 13.26 16.96 -14.53
CA ALA A 2 12.04 16.31 -14.05
C ALA A 2 11.22 17.37 -13.26
N PRO A 3 9.90 17.48 -13.46
CA PRO A 3 9.11 18.49 -12.78
C PRO A 3 9.09 18.22 -11.27
N ALA A 4 9.20 19.29 -10.48
CA ALA A 4 9.24 19.22 -9.04
C ALA A 4 7.92 18.66 -8.46
N PRO A 5 7.99 17.84 -7.39
CA PRO A 5 6.84 17.40 -6.60
C PRO A 5 5.91 18.56 -6.24
N ARG A 6 4.74 18.66 -6.90
CA ARG A 6 3.73 19.65 -6.49
C ARG A 6 3.13 19.21 -5.15
N PRO A 7 3.01 20.09 -4.15
CA PRO A 7 2.25 19.78 -2.94
C PRO A 7 0.80 19.48 -3.34
N GLY A 8 0.35 18.24 -3.11
CA GLY A 8 -0.96 17.75 -3.57
C GLY A 8 -0.92 16.86 -4.82
N ALA A 9 0.26 16.54 -5.34
CA ALA A 9 0.36 15.56 -6.41
C ALA A 9 0.02 14.16 -5.88
N MET A 10 -0.89 13.50 -6.59
CA MET A 10 -1.35 12.15 -6.27
C MET A 10 -0.35 11.14 -6.81
N GLY A 11 0.00 10.14 -6.01
CA GLY A 11 0.66 8.92 -6.46
C GLY A 11 -0.36 7.80 -6.59
N SER A 12 0.08 6.66 -7.09
CA SER A 12 -0.75 5.45 -7.13
C SER A 12 -0.09 4.37 -6.30
N LEU A 13 -0.76 3.89 -5.26
CA LEU A 13 -0.25 2.83 -4.41
C LEU A 13 -0.99 1.53 -4.75
N THR A 14 -0.22 0.57 -5.23
CA THR A 14 -0.70 -0.77 -5.55
C THR A 14 -0.10 -1.75 -4.56
N VAL A 15 -0.93 -2.34 -3.73
CA VAL A 15 -0.54 -3.28 -2.69
C VAL A 15 -1.00 -4.66 -3.11
N VAL A 16 -0.07 -5.60 -3.22
CA VAL A 16 -0.35 -6.97 -3.66
C VAL A 16 0.08 -7.94 -2.57
N CYS A 17 -0.88 -8.67 -2.02
CA CYS A 17 -0.62 -9.76 -1.08
C CYS A 17 -0.41 -11.05 -1.86
N MET A 18 0.73 -11.71 -1.63
CA MET A 18 1.03 -13.03 -2.19
C MET A 18 1.66 -13.92 -1.11
N PRO A 19 1.50 -15.25 -1.18
CA PRO A 19 0.40 -15.98 -1.82
C PRO A 19 -0.88 -15.99 -0.96
N ALA A 20 -0.79 -15.64 0.32
CA ALA A 20 -1.95 -15.58 1.20
C ALA A 20 -2.81 -14.34 0.88
N LYS A 21 -4.13 -14.56 0.85
CA LYS A 21 -5.12 -13.47 0.85
C LYS A 21 -4.91 -12.63 2.11
N CYS A 22 -4.77 -11.32 1.98
CA CYS A 22 -4.90 -10.45 3.13
C CYS A 22 -6.39 -10.29 3.45
N ASP A 23 -6.78 -10.57 4.69
CA ASP A 23 -8.17 -10.41 5.14
C ASP A 23 -8.44 -8.96 5.56
N GLN A 24 -7.41 -8.27 6.03
CA GLN A 24 -7.52 -6.88 6.43
C GLN A 24 -6.29 -6.09 5.97
N ILE A 25 -6.49 -5.20 5.00
CA ILE A 25 -5.49 -4.22 4.58
C ILE A 25 -5.91 -2.86 5.14
N ILE A 26 -5.02 -2.17 5.81
CA ILE A 26 -5.26 -0.87 6.44
C ILE A 26 -4.24 0.10 5.84
N ASP A 27 -4.70 1.14 5.16
CA ASP A 27 -3.86 2.20 4.61
C ASP A 27 -4.12 3.49 5.38
N ASN A 28 -3.11 4.01 6.08
CA ASN A 28 -3.21 5.24 6.86
C ASN A 28 -4.36 5.23 7.89
N GLY A 29 -4.69 4.04 8.42
CA GLY A 29 -5.83 3.84 9.33
C GLY A 29 -7.17 3.56 8.64
N THR A 30 -7.23 3.59 7.31
CA THR A 30 -8.43 3.21 6.53
C THR A 30 -8.39 1.72 6.20
N PRO A 31 -9.29 0.91 6.77
CA PRO A 31 -9.42 -0.49 6.37
C PRO A 31 -10.00 -0.55 4.96
N LEU A 32 -9.21 -1.08 4.04
CA LEU A 32 -9.57 -1.31 2.63
C LEU A 32 -10.31 -2.64 2.44
N GLY A 33 -10.30 -3.49 3.46
CA GLY A 33 -11.00 -4.78 3.49
C GLY A 33 -10.14 -5.94 2.96
N PRO A 34 -10.74 -7.14 2.86
CA PRO A 34 -10.08 -8.33 2.36
C PRO A 34 -9.76 -8.19 0.88
N GLY A 35 -8.53 -8.48 0.49
CA GLY A 35 -8.07 -8.27 -0.88
C GLY A 35 -6.76 -8.98 -1.19
N HIS A 36 -6.63 -9.37 -2.45
CA HIS A 36 -5.36 -9.86 -3.01
C HIS A 36 -4.55 -8.73 -3.63
N ILE A 37 -5.22 -7.80 -4.30
CA ILE A 37 -4.65 -6.67 -5.00
C ILE A 37 -5.50 -5.46 -4.64
N PHE A 38 -4.87 -4.45 -4.07
CA PHE A 38 -5.45 -3.15 -3.85
C PHE A 38 -4.70 -2.14 -4.70
N SER A 39 -5.38 -1.35 -5.51
CA SER A 39 -4.76 -0.26 -6.27
C SER A 39 -5.62 0.97 -6.13
N ARG A 40 -5.06 2.05 -5.57
CA ARG A 40 -5.78 3.31 -5.42
C ARG A 40 -4.84 4.51 -5.52
N PRO A 41 -5.31 5.63 -6.10
CA PRO A 41 -4.60 6.88 -6.00
C PRO A 41 -4.56 7.33 -4.54
N VAL A 42 -3.36 7.60 -4.03
CA VAL A 42 -3.10 8.11 -2.69
C VAL A 42 -2.33 9.43 -2.81
N LEU A 43 -2.37 10.27 -1.78
CA LEU A 43 -1.56 11.49 -1.77
C LEU A 43 -0.06 11.13 -1.81
N ALA A 44 0.77 11.89 -2.52
CA ALA A 44 2.21 11.68 -2.38
C ALA A 44 2.65 11.97 -0.94
N GLY A 45 3.42 11.07 -0.35
CA GLY A 45 3.88 11.13 1.01
C GLY A 45 4.09 9.75 1.64
N ARG A 46 4.33 9.77 2.94
CA ARG A 46 4.56 8.56 3.74
C ARG A 46 3.22 7.90 4.11
N HIS A 47 3.00 6.70 3.61
CA HIS A 47 1.84 5.86 3.92
C HIS A 47 2.23 4.70 4.81
N THR A 48 1.43 4.47 5.85
CA THR A 48 1.59 3.30 6.70
C THR A 48 0.56 2.26 6.28
N LEU A 49 1.03 1.21 5.63
CA LEU A 49 0.26 0.05 5.26
C LEU A 49 0.34 -1.00 6.36
N GLN A 50 -0.80 -1.40 6.90
CA GLN A 50 -0.94 -2.53 7.82
C GLN A 50 -1.70 -3.64 7.13
N LEU A 51 -1.04 -4.78 6.93
CA LEU A 51 -1.64 -5.94 6.31
C LEU A 51 -1.79 -7.03 7.36
N SER A 52 -2.97 -7.61 7.43
CA SER A 52 -3.28 -8.76 8.26
C SER A 52 -3.82 -9.87 7.37
N ALA A 53 -3.20 -11.03 7.45
CA ALA A 53 -3.62 -12.23 6.77
C ALA A 53 -4.33 -13.18 7.76
N PRO A 54 -5.27 -14.01 7.26
CA PRO A 54 -6.07 -14.91 8.09
C PRO A 54 -5.23 -16.07 8.66
N ASN A 55 -4.00 -16.25 8.18
CA ASN A 55 -2.99 -17.13 8.76
C ASN A 55 -2.38 -16.60 10.07
N GLY A 56 -2.82 -15.42 10.55
CA GLY A 56 -2.32 -14.77 11.76
C GLY A 56 -1.09 -13.89 11.52
N VAL A 57 -0.59 -13.81 10.28
CA VAL A 57 0.54 -12.94 9.94
C VAL A 57 0.06 -11.50 9.82
N LYS A 58 0.69 -10.61 10.57
CA LYS A 58 0.49 -9.17 10.49
C LYS A 58 1.79 -8.50 10.08
N LYS A 59 1.73 -7.61 9.10
CA LYS A 59 2.89 -6.91 8.58
C LYS A 59 2.56 -5.45 8.38
N THR A 60 3.33 -4.61 9.05
CA THR A 60 3.25 -3.17 8.92
C THR A 60 4.40 -2.72 8.05
N LEU A 61 4.10 -1.98 6.98
CA LEU A 61 5.08 -1.45 6.06
C LEU A 61 4.85 0.05 5.91
N VAL A 62 5.92 0.82 5.98
CA VAL A 62 5.89 2.25 5.68
C VAL A 62 6.38 2.43 4.26
N VAL A 63 5.56 3.04 3.42
CA VAL A 63 5.81 3.21 2.00
C VAL A 63 5.78 4.68 1.68
N ASP A 64 6.88 5.18 1.12
CA ASP A 64 6.98 6.55 0.67
C ASP A 64 6.55 6.63 -0.80
N VAL A 65 5.36 7.17 -1.04
CA VAL A 65 4.78 7.31 -2.37
C VAL A 65 5.17 8.67 -2.91
N LEU A 66 5.93 8.68 -4.00
CA LEU A 66 6.29 9.91 -4.68
C LEU A 66 5.14 10.39 -5.57
N PRO A 67 5.07 11.69 -5.86
CA PRO A 67 4.04 12.21 -6.75
C PRO A 67 4.23 11.73 -8.18
N GLU A 68 3.12 11.42 -8.84
CA GLU A 68 3.09 10.83 -10.19
C GLU A 68 3.81 9.47 -10.27
N GLN A 69 4.15 8.86 -9.13
CA GLN A 69 4.76 7.54 -9.07
C GLN A 69 3.69 6.46 -8.84
N LEU A 70 3.75 5.43 -9.67
CA LEU A 70 3.13 4.14 -9.39
C LEU A 70 4.06 3.36 -8.46
N LYS A 71 3.63 3.17 -7.22
CA LYS A 71 4.32 2.32 -6.26
C LYS A 71 3.60 1.01 -6.14
N ASP A 72 4.17 -0.05 -6.68
CA ASP A 72 3.76 -1.41 -6.40
C ASP A 72 4.53 -1.97 -5.20
N VAL A 73 3.78 -2.54 -4.26
CA VAL A 73 4.32 -3.14 -3.04
C VAL A 73 3.78 -4.54 -2.99
N ARG A 74 4.66 -5.50 -3.21
CA ARG A 74 4.36 -6.92 -3.12
C ARG A 74 4.74 -7.41 -1.74
N ILE A 75 3.76 -7.73 -0.92
CA ILE A 75 4.00 -8.22 0.42
C ILE A 75 3.87 -9.75 0.41
N PRO A 76 4.98 -10.47 0.58
CA PRO A 76 4.92 -11.89 0.91
C PRO A 76 4.38 -12.02 2.32
N MET A 77 3.22 -12.67 2.44
CA MET A 77 2.60 -13.14 3.69
C MET A 77 2.99 -14.59 3.95
N ASP A 78 4.29 -14.88 3.81
CA ASP A 78 4.88 -16.17 4.16
C ASP A 78 5.03 -16.26 5.69
N LYS A 79 4.91 -17.47 6.22
CA LYS A 79 4.88 -17.75 7.66
C LYS A 79 6.29 -17.93 8.23
#